data_AF-A0A3S0JCY1-F1
#
_entry.id   AF-A0A3S0JCY1-F1
#
_cell.length_a   1.000
_cell.length_b   1.000
_cell.length_c   1.000
_cell.angle_alpha   90.00
_cell.angle_beta   90.00
_cell.angle_gamma   90.00
#
_symmetry.space_group_name_H-M   'P 1'
#
loop_
_entity.id
_entity.type
_entity.pdbx_description
1 polymer ?
#
loop_
_entity_poly.entity_id
_entity_poly.type
_entity_poly.pdbx_seq_one_letter_code
_entity_poly.pdbx_strand_id
1 'polypeptide(L)'
;MDGDVLFIDTVYNPEPGDFCKLNKYCPKGRYLLGQWHHCRDIFHVHLSNSDLFFFCHEKGKCNSIIEFMKKFESKLNLKEPSNFGPTQRKGILWIKPSKWWMRSSMRRSFLTILLRASFKYSISKDNFYESIFAEKYFSKTRYATEKFLLGYTKYTGKKRGWYKQFFQLHPSQKLIDVLLVKPTSD
;
A
#
# COMPACT_ATOMS: atom_id res chain seq x y z
N MET A 1 -7.71 -19.90 5.05
CA MET A 1 -7.10 -18.69 4.44
C MET A 1 -7.84 -18.52 3.13
N ASP A 2 -8.99 -17.85 3.18
CA ASP A 2 -10.10 -18.14 2.25
C ASP A 2 -10.25 -17.03 1.22
N GLY A 3 -9.12 -16.60 0.64
CA GLY A 3 -9.13 -15.70 -0.49
C GLY A 3 -9.09 -16.52 -1.78
N ASP A 4 -10.07 -16.29 -2.67
CA ASP A 4 -10.10 -16.94 -3.97
C ASP A 4 -8.78 -16.70 -4.74
N VAL A 5 -8.21 -17.79 -5.27
CA VAL A 5 -7.04 -17.71 -6.14
C VAL A 5 -7.48 -17.09 -7.46
N LEU A 6 -6.96 -15.91 -7.80
CA LEU A 6 -7.25 -15.30 -9.10
C LEU A 6 -6.30 -15.84 -10.18
N PHE A 7 -6.85 -16.15 -11.34
CA PHE A 7 -6.07 -16.55 -12.51
C PHE A 7 -5.75 -15.32 -13.37
N ILE A 8 -4.46 -14.95 -13.43
CA ILE A 8 -3.98 -13.76 -14.15
C ILE A 8 -3.26 -14.11 -15.45
N ASP A 9 -3.42 -13.27 -16.47
CA ASP A 9 -2.62 -13.31 -17.70
C ASP A 9 -1.72 -12.08 -17.73
N THR A 10 -0.41 -12.29 -17.85
CA THR A 10 0.58 -11.21 -17.94
C THR A 10 1.74 -11.66 -18.80
N VAL A 11 2.08 -10.87 -19.81
CA VAL A 11 3.21 -11.15 -20.71
C VAL A 11 4.56 -10.84 -20.08
N TYR A 12 4.57 -10.10 -18.98
CA TYR A 12 5.78 -9.66 -18.29
C TYR A 12 6.09 -10.53 -17.05
N ASN A 13 7.38 -10.59 -16.74
CA ASN A 13 7.92 -11.11 -15.48
C ASN A 13 8.27 -9.92 -14.57
N PRO A 14 7.34 -9.45 -13.74
CA PRO A 14 7.61 -8.30 -12.87
C PRO A 14 8.61 -8.63 -11.78
N GLU A 15 9.30 -7.61 -11.27
CA GLU A 15 10.22 -7.73 -10.15
C GLU A 15 9.51 -7.45 -8.81
N PRO A 16 10.02 -7.98 -7.68
CA PRO A 16 9.48 -7.65 -6.36
C PRO A 16 9.43 -6.13 -6.13
N GLY A 17 8.26 -5.64 -5.76
CA GLY A 17 8.02 -4.21 -5.53
C GLY A 17 7.33 -3.50 -6.70
N ASP A 18 7.11 -4.20 -7.82
CA ASP A 18 6.34 -3.70 -8.96
C ASP A 18 4.84 -3.79 -8.70
N PHE A 19 4.11 -2.85 -9.32
CA PHE A 19 2.67 -2.75 -9.23
C PHE A 19 2.02 -2.82 -10.60
N CYS A 20 0.81 -3.35 -10.70
CA CYS A 20 0.06 -3.38 -11.96
C CYS A 20 -1.43 -3.21 -11.71
N LYS A 21 -2.11 -2.46 -12.58
CA LYS A 21 -3.58 -2.40 -12.58
C LYS A 21 -4.17 -3.54 -13.39
N LEU A 22 -5.42 -3.88 -13.07
CA LEU A 22 -6.22 -4.66 -14.00
C LEU A 22 -6.37 -3.90 -15.32
N ASN A 23 -6.11 -4.57 -16.45
CA ASN A 23 -6.39 -4.02 -17.77
C ASN A 23 -7.84 -4.37 -18.18
N LYS A 24 -8.16 -5.66 -18.21
CA LYS A 24 -9.52 -6.13 -18.51
C LYS A 24 -9.81 -7.50 -17.90
N TYR A 25 -11.09 -7.77 -17.70
CA TYR A 25 -11.60 -9.10 -17.41
C TYR A 25 -11.65 -9.91 -18.70
N CYS A 26 -11.14 -11.13 -18.66
CA CYS A 26 -11.22 -12.08 -19.77
C CYS A 26 -12.39 -13.06 -19.54
N PRO A 27 -12.98 -13.61 -20.62
CA PRO A 27 -13.87 -14.75 -20.52
C PRO A 27 -13.22 -15.89 -19.71
N LYS A 28 -14.03 -16.72 -19.04
CA LYS A 28 -13.59 -17.84 -18.19
C LYS A 28 -12.91 -17.45 -16.87
N GLY A 29 -13.19 -16.25 -16.34
CA GLY A 29 -12.76 -15.86 -14.99
C GLY A 29 -11.26 -15.53 -14.87
N ARG A 30 -10.62 -15.12 -15.97
CA ARG A 30 -9.20 -14.71 -15.98
C ARG A 30 -9.06 -13.20 -16.01
N TYR A 31 -7.93 -12.69 -15.52
CA TYR A 31 -7.64 -11.27 -15.39
C TYR A 31 -6.43 -10.90 -16.23
N LEU A 32 -6.61 -10.12 -17.29
CA LEU A 32 -5.47 -9.61 -18.07
C LEU A 32 -4.86 -8.42 -17.34
N LEU A 33 -3.57 -8.52 -17.02
CA LEU A 33 -2.83 -7.47 -16.35
C LEU A 33 -2.30 -6.45 -17.36
N GLY A 34 -2.25 -5.19 -16.94
CA GLY A 34 -1.68 -4.09 -17.72
C GLY A 34 -0.17 -3.99 -17.61
N GLN A 35 0.34 -2.77 -17.77
CA GLN A 35 1.74 -2.45 -17.59
C GLN A 35 2.14 -2.53 -16.11
N TRP A 36 3.31 -3.13 -15.86
CA TRP A 36 3.94 -3.14 -14.55
C TRP A 36 4.75 -1.87 -14.34
N HIS A 37 4.63 -1.29 -13.15
CA HIS A 37 5.28 -0.05 -12.76
C HIS A 37 6.20 -0.31 -11.55
N HIS A 38 7.51 -0.21 -11.77
CA HIS A 38 8.48 -0.15 -10.69
C HIS A 38 8.43 1.20 -9.94
N CYS A 39 8.13 2.28 -10.65
CA CYS A 39 8.07 3.60 -10.03
C CYS A 39 6.76 3.79 -9.25
N ARG A 40 6.85 3.71 -7.93
CA ARG A 40 5.74 3.96 -7.01
C ARG A 40 5.13 5.36 -7.14
N ASP A 41 5.95 6.37 -7.41
CA ASP A 41 5.46 7.74 -7.54
C ASP A 41 4.58 7.93 -8.79
N ILE A 42 4.83 7.14 -9.84
CA ILE A 42 3.95 7.04 -11.01
C ILE A 42 2.72 6.21 -10.64
N PHE A 43 2.92 5.03 -10.06
CA PHE A 43 1.81 4.10 -9.80
C PHE A 43 0.73 4.65 -8.88
N HIS A 44 1.06 5.36 -7.78
CA HIS A 44 0.03 5.85 -6.85
C HIS A 44 -0.91 6.91 -7.47
N VAL A 45 -0.48 7.58 -8.54
CA VAL A 45 -1.31 8.48 -9.34
C VAL A 45 -2.30 7.66 -10.17
N HIS A 46 -1.80 6.64 -10.87
CA HIS A 46 -2.64 5.72 -11.66
C HIS A 46 -3.57 4.86 -10.80
N LEU A 47 -3.22 4.62 -9.54
CA LEU A 47 -4.02 3.83 -8.62
C LEU A 47 -5.39 4.46 -8.33
N SER A 48 -5.62 5.73 -8.65
CA SER A 48 -6.97 6.33 -8.54
C SER A 48 -8.05 5.47 -9.23
N ASN A 49 -9.21 5.37 -8.58
CA ASN A 49 -10.39 4.62 -9.04
C ASN A 49 -10.12 3.14 -9.41
N SER A 50 -9.17 2.50 -8.73
CA SER A 50 -8.87 1.07 -8.93
C SER A 50 -9.50 0.24 -7.83
N ASP A 51 -10.49 -0.58 -8.18
CA ASP A 51 -11.09 -1.54 -7.22
C ASP A 51 -10.22 -2.78 -7.01
N LEU A 52 -9.31 -3.04 -7.96
CA LEU A 52 -8.39 -4.18 -7.94
C LEU A 52 -7.05 -3.74 -8.54
N PHE A 53 -5.95 -4.12 -7.89
CA PHE A 53 -4.61 -4.04 -8.46
C PHE A 53 -3.75 -5.21 -7.99
N PHE A 54 -2.56 -5.34 -8.56
CA PHE A 54 -1.65 -6.44 -8.34
C PHE A 54 -0.31 -5.92 -7.86
N PHE A 55 0.33 -6.69 -6.99
CA PHE A 55 1.63 -6.37 -6.42
C PHE A 55 2.55 -7.58 -6.50
N CYS A 56 3.73 -7.37 -7.07
CA CYS A 56 4.76 -8.40 -7.19
C CYS A 56 5.61 -8.43 -5.91
N HIS A 57 5.87 -9.63 -5.40
CA HIS A 57 6.60 -9.87 -4.16
C HIS A 57 7.51 -11.09 -4.26
N GLU A 58 8.45 -11.21 -3.32
CA GLU A 58 9.31 -12.39 -3.22
C GLU A 58 8.47 -13.65 -2.92
N LYS A 59 8.88 -14.80 -3.48
CA LYS A 59 8.19 -16.08 -3.25
C LYS A 59 8.07 -16.37 -1.75
N GLY A 60 6.90 -16.84 -1.32
CA GLY A 60 6.64 -17.18 0.09
C GLY A 60 6.29 -15.98 0.99
N LYS A 61 6.31 -14.74 0.49
CA LYS A 61 5.96 -13.55 1.30
C LYS A 61 4.47 -13.24 1.37
N CYS A 62 3.63 -13.87 0.55
CA CYS A 62 2.20 -13.53 0.44
C CYS A 62 1.51 -13.37 1.80
N ASN A 63 1.61 -14.38 2.68
CA ASN A 63 0.98 -14.35 3.99
C ASN A 63 1.53 -13.24 4.89
N SER A 64 2.86 -13.05 4.92
CA SER A 64 3.47 -11.99 5.70
C SER A 64 2.98 -10.61 5.28
N ILE A 65 2.84 -10.37 3.97
CA ILE A 65 2.32 -9.10 3.44
C ILE A 65 0.86 -8.89 3.88
N ILE A 66 0.04 -9.93 3.76
CA ILE A 66 -1.38 -9.87 4.13
C ILE A 66 -1.54 -9.56 5.62
N GLU A 67 -0.83 -10.29 6.49
CA GLU A 67 -0.89 -10.08 7.94
C GLU A 67 -0.33 -8.71 8.35
N PHE A 68 0.76 -8.25 7.72
CA PHE A 68 1.27 -6.90 7.91
C PHE A 68 0.21 -5.83 7.59
N MET A 69 -0.45 -5.95 6.43
CA MET A 69 -1.46 -4.99 6.00
C MET A 69 -2.70 -5.01 6.89
N LYS A 70 -3.19 -6.20 7.26
CA LYS A 70 -4.29 -6.34 8.23
C LYS A 70 -3.95 -5.69 9.57
N LYS A 71 -2.73 -5.90 10.09
CA LYS A 71 -2.28 -5.30 11.34
C LYS A 71 -2.23 -3.78 11.24
N PHE A 72 -1.78 -3.26 10.11
CA PHE A 72 -1.76 -1.82 9.85
C PHE A 72 -3.18 -1.22 9.83
N GLU A 73 -4.10 -1.84 9.10
CA GLU A 73 -5.48 -1.38 8.99
C GLU A 73 -6.27 -1.52 10.30
N SER A 74 -5.99 -2.59 11.06
CA SER A 74 -6.53 -2.77 12.42
C SER A 74 -6.08 -1.66 13.36
N LYS A 75 -4.81 -1.25 13.33
CA LYS A 75 -4.33 -0.09 14.12
C LYS A 75 -5.02 1.23 13.77
N LEU A 76 -5.50 1.36 12.53
CA LEU A 76 -6.27 2.52 12.07
C LEU A 76 -7.77 2.38 12.31
N ASN A 77 -8.25 1.24 12.82
CA ASN A 77 -9.66 0.93 13.01
C ASN A 77 -10.50 1.15 11.74
N LEU A 78 -10.01 0.67 10.58
CA LEU A 78 -10.77 0.80 9.34
C LEU A 78 -12.04 -0.07 9.38
N LYS A 79 -13.21 0.54 9.13
CA LYS A 79 -14.51 -0.15 9.08
C LYS A 79 -14.58 -1.18 7.93
N GLU A 80 -14.06 -0.80 6.77
CA GLU A 80 -13.98 -1.63 5.57
C GLU A 80 -12.49 -1.87 5.26
N PRO A 81 -11.86 -2.95 5.75
CA PRO A 81 -10.46 -3.24 5.45
C PRO A 81 -10.26 -3.64 3.97
N SER A 82 -9.02 -3.60 3.51
CA SER A 82 -8.65 -4.10 2.19
C SER A 82 -8.74 -5.63 2.15
N ASN A 83 -9.08 -6.18 0.99
CA ASN A 83 -9.02 -7.61 0.74
C ASN A 83 -7.77 -7.96 -0.07
N PHE A 84 -7.19 -9.11 0.24
CA PHE A 84 -5.97 -9.59 -0.37
C PHE A 84 -6.09 -11.07 -0.67
N GLY A 85 -5.37 -11.52 -1.69
CA GLY A 85 -5.22 -12.95 -1.89
C GLY A 85 -4.17 -13.31 -2.93
N PRO A 86 -3.90 -14.61 -3.04
CA PRO A 86 -2.91 -15.12 -3.98
C PRO A 86 -3.45 -15.10 -5.41
N THR A 87 -2.54 -15.06 -6.37
CA THR A 87 -2.82 -15.48 -7.75
C THR A 87 -2.23 -16.87 -7.99
N GLN A 88 -2.51 -17.46 -9.15
CA GLN A 88 -1.82 -18.69 -9.55
C GLN A 88 -0.30 -18.51 -9.73
N ARG A 89 0.19 -17.26 -9.86
CA ARG A 89 1.62 -16.94 -9.86
C ARG A 89 2.07 -16.62 -8.42
N LYS A 90 2.87 -17.51 -7.80
CA LYS A 90 3.31 -17.45 -6.38
C LYS A 90 4.06 -16.17 -5.93
N GLY A 91 4.47 -15.31 -6.87
CA GLY A 91 5.11 -14.02 -6.60
C GLY A 91 4.20 -12.82 -6.85
N ILE A 92 2.91 -13.02 -7.12
CA ILE A 92 1.96 -11.95 -7.38
C ILE A 92 0.74 -12.15 -6.50
N LEU A 93 0.39 -11.09 -5.78
CA LEU A 93 -0.81 -11.02 -4.96
C LEU A 93 -1.78 -9.99 -5.55
N TRP A 94 -3.07 -10.25 -5.42
CA TRP A 94 -4.12 -9.30 -5.77
C TRP A 94 -4.56 -8.50 -4.54
N ILE A 95 -4.93 -7.24 -4.75
CA ILE A 95 -5.32 -6.29 -3.71
C ILE A 95 -6.60 -5.59 -4.15
N LYS A 96 -7.67 -5.73 -3.37
CA LYS A 96 -8.84 -4.85 -3.40
C LYS A 96 -8.70 -3.84 -2.27
N PRO A 97 -8.17 -2.65 -2.52
CA PRO A 97 -7.89 -1.69 -1.45
C PRO A 97 -9.19 -1.19 -0.83
N SER A 98 -9.17 -0.96 0.48
CA SER A 98 -10.23 -0.21 1.17
C SER A 98 -10.48 1.12 0.48
N LYS A 99 -11.75 1.52 0.35
CA LYS A 99 -12.16 2.85 -0.14
C LYS A 99 -11.45 3.97 0.63
N TRP A 100 -11.15 3.72 1.91
CA TRP A 100 -10.42 4.65 2.76
C TRP A 100 -9.04 5.02 2.20
N TRP A 101 -8.28 4.04 1.68
CA TRP A 101 -6.99 4.29 1.02
C TRP A 101 -7.15 5.07 -0.28
N MET A 102 -8.24 4.81 -1.00
CA MET A 102 -8.48 5.34 -2.34
C MET A 102 -8.94 6.80 -2.32
N ARG A 103 -9.47 7.28 -1.19
CA ARG A 103 -10.03 8.63 -1.01
C ARG A 103 -9.06 9.78 -1.29
N SER A 104 -7.76 9.61 -1.10
CA SER A 104 -6.78 10.68 -1.35
C SER A 104 -5.48 10.20 -1.96
N SER A 105 -4.86 11.06 -2.77
CA SER A 105 -3.54 10.79 -3.35
C SER A 105 -2.47 10.57 -2.28
N MET A 106 -2.62 11.21 -1.11
CA MET A 106 -1.69 11.05 0.00
C MET A 106 -1.76 9.64 0.60
N ARG A 107 -2.98 9.13 0.82
CA ARG A 107 -3.19 7.76 1.32
C ARG A 107 -2.75 6.71 0.30
N ARG A 108 -3.05 6.88 -0.99
CA ARG A 108 -2.54 5.98 -2.04
C ARG A 108 -1.01 5.96 -2.09
N SER A 109 -0.37 7.11 -1.99
CA SER A 109 1.09 7.19 -1.91
C SER A 109 1.62 6.46 -0.69
N PHE A 110 1.01 6.65 0.49
CA PHE A 110 1.37 5.93 1.71
C PHE A 110 1.21 4.40 1.57
N LEU A 111 0.08 3.94 1.03
CA LEU A 111 -0.22 2.52 0.79
C LEU A 111 0.87 1.83 -0.04
N THR A 112 1.31 2.48 -1.12
CA THR A 112 2.41 1.92 -1.92
C THR A 112 3.75 1.87 -1.18
N ILE A 113 3.97 2.66 -0.11
CA ILE A 113 5.17 2.54 0.74
C ILE A 113 5.00 1.30 1.61
N LEU A 114 3.83 1.16 2.24
CA LEU A 114 3.51 0.06 3.15
C LEU A 114 3.70 -1.29 2.48
N LEU A 115 3.22 -1.44 1.25
CA LEU A 115 3.39 -2.68 0.50
C LEU A 115 4.87 -3.04 0.31
N ARG A 116 5.77 -2.06 0.16
CA ARG A 116 7.22 -2.34 0.11
C ARG A 116 7.81 -2.63 1.49
N ALA A 117 7.42 -1.86 2.50
CA ALA A 117 7.85 -2.09 3.88
C ALA A 117 7.47 -3.50 4.39
N SER A 118 6.33 -4.02 3.92
CA SER A 118 5.85 -5.37 4.25
C SER A 118 6.81 -6.50 3.89
N PHE A 119 7.76 -6.29 2.96
CA PHE A 119 8.78 -7.30 2.62
C PHE A 119 9.68 -7.67 3.81
N LYS A 120 9.85 -6.73 4.75
CA LYS A 120 10.67 -6.90 5.95
C LYS A 120 9.87 -7.46 7.14
N TYR A 121 8.56 -7.61 7.01
CA TYR A 121 7.72 -8.17 8.06
C TYR A 121 7.84 -9.70 8.14
N SER A 122 7.91 -10.20 9.36
CA SER A 122 7.99 -11.60 9.72
C SER A 122 6.91 -11.88 10.76
N ILE A 123 5.95 -12.73 10.41
CA ILE A 123 4.84 -13.11 11.30
C ILE A 123 5.38 -13.71 12.60
N SER A 124 6.40 -14.57 12.53
CA SER A 124 6.97 -15.24 13.70
C SER A 124 7.70 -14.30 14.66
N LYS A 125 8.25 -13.19 14.17
CA LYS A 125 8.94 -12.19 15.00
C LYS A 125 8.05 -11.05 15.44
N ASP A 126 6.87 -10.94 14.82
CA ASP A 126 5.94 -9.83 14.94
C ASP A 126 6.59 -8.43 14.88
N ASN A 127 7.59 -8.27 14.01
CA ASN A 127 8.46 -7.10 13.91
C ASN A 127 7.81 -5.93 13.14
N PHE A 128 6.59 -5.57 13.52
CA PHE A 128 5.74 -4.65 12.78
C PHE A 128 6.38 -3.25 12.62
N TYR A 129 6.79 -2.60 13.72
CA TYR A 129 7.36 -1.26 13.67
C TYR A 129 8.76 -1.26 13.03
N GLU A 130 9.56 -2.29 13.31
CA GLU A 130 10.88 -2.48 12.71
C GLU A 130 10.76 -2.61 11.20
N SER A 131 9.79 -3.38 10.70
CA SER A 131 9.57 -3.55 9.26
C SER A 131 9.12 -2.26 8.57
N ILE A 132 8.30 -1.43 9.23
CA ILE A 132 7.91 -0.10 8.73
C ILE A 132 9.17 0.77 8.56
N PHE A 133 9.96 0.93 9.62
CA PHE A 133 11.08 1.87 9.62
C PHE A 133 12.37 1.32 9.01
N ALA A 134 12.44 0.03 8.69
CA ALA A 134 13.46 -0.54 7.84
C ALA A 134 13.34 -0.07 6.37
N GLU A 135 12.15 0.37 5.94
CA GLU A 135 11.95 0.90 4.59
C GLU A 135 12.43 2.36 4.49
N LYS A 136 13.32 2.62 3.52
CA LYS A 136 14.02 3.91 3.38
C LYS A 136 13.11 5.13 3.31
N TYR A 137 11.90 4.98 2.75
CA TYR A 137 10.96 6.08 2.65
C TYR A 137 10.38 6.46 4.01
N PHE A 138 10.08 5.47 4.86
CA PHE A 138 9.51 5.72 6.18
C PHE A 138 10.55 6.10 7.21
N SER A 139 11.79 5.60 7.11
CA SER A 139 12.87 6.04 8.01
C SER A 139 13.11 7.55 7.90
N LYS A 140 12.97 8.10 6.69
CA LYS A 140 13.10 9.55 6.41
C LYS A 140 11.85 10.37 6.73
N THR A 141 10.68 9.74 6.90
CA THR A 141 9.42 10.42 7.28
C THR A 141 8.90 9.95 8.63
N ARG A 142 9.79 9.50 9.53
CA ARG A 142 9.42 8.77 10.75
C ARG A 142 8.36 9.49 11.58
N TYR A 143 8.58 10.77 11.88
CA TYR A 143 7.63 11.57 12.68
C TYR A 143 6.23 11.61 12.06
N ALA A 144 6.12 11.87 10.75
CA ALA A 144 4.84 11.89 10.05
C ALA A 144 4.17 10.50 10.04
N THR A 145 4.96 9.43 9.88
CA THR A 145 4.47 8.04 9.89
C THR A 145 3.93 7.64 11.25
N GLU A 146 4.66 7.94 12.33
CA GLU A 146 4.23 7.69 13.71
C GLU A 146 2.95 8.49 14.02
N LYS A 147 2.91 9.77 13.64
CA LYS A 147 1.72 10.61 13.81
C LYS A 147 0.51 10.04 13.05
N PHE A 148 0.70 9.55 11.83
CA PHE A 148 -0.37 8.90 11.06
C PHE A 148 -0.90 7.64 11.75
N LEU A 149 -0.02 6.82 12.33
CA LEU A 149 -0.37 5.64 13.11
C LEU A 149 -1.12 5.98 14.41
N LEU A 150 -0.97 7.19 14.95
CA LEU A 150 -1.76 7.71 16.07
C LEU A 150 -3.16 8.22 15.66
N GLY A 151 -3.58 7.98 14.42
CA GLY A 151 -4.90 8.35 13.91
C GLY A 151 -5.00 9.73 13.27
N TYR A 152 -3.88 10.46 13.13
CA TYR A 152 -3.83 11.75 12.42
C TYR A 152 -3.77 11.52 10.90
N THR A 153 -4.83 10.94 10.35
CA THR A 153 -4.85 10.39 8.99
C THR A 153 -5.46 11.32 7.93
N LYS A 154 -6.00 12.48 8.35
CA LYS A 154 -6.51 13.51 7.45
C LYS A 154 -5.37 14.45 7.06
N TYR A 155 -5.02 14.45 5.78
CA TYR A 155 -4.03 15.37 5.23
C TYR A 155 -4.72 16.64 4.69
N THR A 156 -4.27 17.82 5.14
CA THR A 156 -4.87 19.13 4.82
C THR A 156 -4.07 19.95 3.81
N GLY A 157 -2.91 19.47 3.39
CA GLY A 157 -2.05 20.19 2.44
C GLY A 157 -2.48 20.01 0.97
N LYS A 158 -1.81 20.78 0.09
CA LYS A 158 -2.08 20.79 -1.36
C LYS A 158 -1.22 19.80 -2.16
N LYS A 159 -0.13 19.30 -1.59
CA LYS A 159 0.82 18.46 -2.34
C LYS A 159 0.31 17.02 -2.42
N ARG A 160 0.79 16.31 -3.44
CA ARG A 160 0.52 14.88 -3.65
C ARG A 160 1.82 14.12 -3.39
N GLY A 161 1.69 12.91 -2.84
CA GLY A 161 2.83 12.06 -2.56
C GLY A 161 3.39 12.24 -1.14
N TRP A 162 3.47 11.14 -0.40
CA TRP A 162 3.90 11.12 1.00
C TRP A 162 5.35 11.55 1.17
N TYR A 163 6.27 10.85 0.49
CA TYR A 163 7.70 11.11 0.61
C TYR A 163 8.07 12.51 0.12
N LYS A 164 7.43 12.98 -0.95
CA LYS A 164 7.59 14.34 -1.44
C LYS A 164 7.22 15.37 -0.38
N GLN A 165 6.06 15.21 0.26
CA GLN A 165 5.59 16.17 1.27
C GLN A 165 6.39 16.12 2.57
N PHE A 166 6.69 14.92 3.08
CA PHE A 166 7.20 14.77 4.45
C PHE A 166 8.71 14.56 4.53
N PHE A 167 9.41 14.44 3.40
CA PHE A 167 10.86 14.40 3.35
C PHE A 167 11.45 15.45 2.41
N GLN A 168 11.10 15.43 1.12
CA GLN A 168 11.76 16.30 0.12
C GLN A 168 11.54 17.80 0.35
N LEU A 169 10.41 18.18 0.96
CA LEU A 169 10.13 19.57 1.32
C LEU A 169 10.68 19.98 2.69
N HIS A 170 11.32 19.06 3.41
CA HIS A 170 11.88 19.28 4.75
C HIS A 170 10.95 20.04 5.71
N PRO A 171 9.67 19.65 5.85
CA PRO A 171 8.75 20.36 6.74
C PRO A 171 9.20 20.23 8.20
N SER A 172 9.04 21.30 8.99
CA SER A 172 9.22 21.24 10.44
C SER A 172 8.13 20.35 11.08
N GLN A 173 8.38 19.80 12.27
CA GLN A 173 7.38 19.02 13.00
C GLN A 173 6.08 19.81 13.21
N LYS A 174 6.18 21.10 13.56
CA LYS A 174 5.02 22.00 13.67
C LYS A 174 4.20 22.07 12.39
N LEU A 175 4.85 22.09 11.23
CA LEU A 175 4.14 22.05 9.94
C LEU A 175 3.50 20.68 9.69
N ILE A 176 4.18 19.58 10.04
CA ILE A 176 3.61 18.23 9.97
C ILE A 176 2.35 18.14 10.85
N ASP A 177 2.36 18.76 12.02
CA ASP A 177 1.23 18.79 12.95
C ASP A 177 -0.01 19.48 12.38
N VAL A 178 0.20 20.55 11.62
CA VAL A 178 -0.87 21.26 10.91
C VAL A 178 -1.35 20.47 9.69
N LEU A 179 -0.45 19.76 9.01
CA LEU A 179 -0.75 19.01 7.80
C LEU A 179 -1.46 17.68 8.06
N LEU A 180 -1.20 17.03 9.20
CA LEU A 180 -1.78 15.75 9.59
C LEU A 180 -2.65 15.93 10.82
N VAL A 181 -3.97 15.92 10.62
CA VAL A 181 -4.97 16.12 11.67
C VAL A 181 -5.82 14.86 11.85
N LYS A 182 -6.48 14.74 13.00
CA LYS A 182 -7.49 13.70 13.20
C LYS A 182 -8.73 14.00 12.32
N PRO A 183 -9.38 12.97 11.73
CA PRO A 183 -10.67 13.17 11.08
C PRO A 183 -11.72 13.61 12.12
N THR A 184 -12.55 14.59 11.79
CA THR A 184 -13.57 15.14 12.71
C THR A 184 -14.77 14.21 12.87
N SER A 185 -15.14 13.49 11.81
CA SER A 185 -16.10 12.37 11.78
C SER A 185 -15.95 11.78 10.38
N ASP A 186 -15.75 10.47 10.24
CA ASP A 186 -15.68 9.76 8.94
C ASP A 186 -17.01 9.05 8.64
#